data_AF-A0A7V9NIX8-F1
#
_entry.id   AF-A0A7V9NIX8-F1
#
_cell.length_a   1.000
_cell.length_b   1.000
_cell.length_c   1.000
_cell.angle_alpha   90.00
_cell.angle_beta   90.00
_cell.angle_gamma   90.00
#
_symmetry.space_group_name_H-M   'P 1'
#
loop_
_entity.id
_entity.type
_entity.pdbx_description
1 polymer ?
#
loop_
_entity_poly.entity_id
_entity_poly.type
_entity_poly.pdbx_seq_one_letter_code
_entity_poly.pdbx_strand_id
1 'polypeptide(L)'
;MFRSGVFLTVALLACGSAGAGQQPAPPKILFDTSPRAVEYQLGRLTNDELIQVERVEGEPRYRPVYYAILTRKGLGREYFDEALAALAALDKVSPTRVLLEGLSRLREEDDEAGERLLSVLFAQPPAALTAEREAFMAALKGGGAPPVLRGAYGALMIVDGKPQRAWKAAAATDGHLLELLRSVPHLGGARELREALFEPIAGLLSSSEEPALRAAAASALGWTRPDAATFRLLAKEVLDGSEPEVTAAAVRSLHLIPEGSWPAAEVEPLALALVNLVKAAPAERRTEPGMVEAIRLGEKLSAALPDDRRRVVRRDLRALGVQIVQVEAVPEKMAFDLKWFAVEAGKPVQIVLYNPDAMSHNLLVITPGSLQEVGTTASTMPLPADPKVKPYVPDSPLVLHATRLLAWGERDRLNFAAPKDPGEYVYVCTFPGHWVRMYGVMLVVNDLEAWEANRTVPNDPMTGQPFTSQKN
;
A
#
# COMPACT_ATOMS: atom_id res chain seq x y z
N MET A 1 -36.20 10.66 -80.04
CA MET A 1 -37.32 11.59 -79.78
C MET A 1 -38.06 11.10 -78.53
N PHE A 2 -38.04 11.90 -77.45
CA PHE A 2 -38.76 11.75 -76.16
C PHE A 2 -38.47 10.44 -75.37
N ARG A 3 -38.36 10.40 -74.03
CA ARG A 3 -38.78 11.28 -72.94
C ARG A 3 -37.95 10.96 -71.69
N SER A 4 -37.85 11.95 -70.81
CA SER A 4 -37.24 11.95 -69.48
C SER A 4 -37.67 10.80 -68.56
N GLY A 5 -36.75 10.39 -67.68
CA GLY A 5 -37.03 9.60 -66.48
C GLY A 5 -35.97 9.87 -65.42
N VAL A 6 -36.29 10.76 -64.48
CA VAL A 6 -35.47 11.06 -63.29
C VAL A 6 -35.64 9.91 -62.31
N PHE A 7 -34.54 9.28 -61.88
CA PHE A 7 -34.49 8.49 -60.65
C PHE A 7 -33.41 9.05 -59.73
N LEU A 8 -33.85 9.32 -58.51
CA LEU A 8 -33.18 9.97 -57.40
C LEU A 8 -32.06 9.06 -56.85
N THR A 9 -30.80 9.47 -56.98
CA THR A 9 -29.66 8.77 -56.36
C THR A 9 -29.54 9.19 -54.90
N VAL A 10 -29.93 8.30 -53.98
CA VAL A 10 -29.63 8.43 -52.54
C VAL A 10 -28.14 8.16 -52.36
N ALA A 11 -27.40 9.13 -51.83
CA ALA A 11 -26.00 9.00 -51.48
C ALA A 11 -25.84 8.05 -50.28
N LEU A 12 -25.25 6.87 -50.51
CA LEU A 12 -24.61 6.09 -49.46
C LEU A 12 -23.29 6.78 -49.10
N LEU A 13 -23.29 7.55 -48.00
CA LEU A 13 -22.05 7.90 -47.30
C LEU A 13 -21.59 6.66 -46.53
N ALA A 14 -20.45 6.13 -46.95
CA ALA A 14 -19.73 5.08 -46.26
C ALA A 14 -19.41 5.51 -44.82
N CYS A 15 -19.71 4.63 -43.86
CA CYS A 15 -19.29 4.76 -42.47
C CYS A 15 -17.75 4.85 -42.41
N GLY A 16 -17.26 5.98 -41.94
CA GLY A 16 -15.87 6.14 -41.51
C GLY A 16 -15.58 5.20 -40.34
N SER A 17 -14.49 4.46 -40.47
CA SER A 17 -13.84 3.67 -39.44
C SER A 17 -13.71 4.43 -38.12
N ALA A 18 -14.17 3.80 -37.03
CA ALA A 18 -13.88 4.22 -35.67
C ALA A 18 -12.35 4.35 -35.48
N GLY A 19 -11.92 5.52 -35.01
CA GLY A 19 -10.51 5.81 -34.77
C GLY A 19 -9.94 4.87 -33.72
N ALA A 20 -8.84 4.20 -34.06
CA ALA A 20 -7.90 3.69 -33.09
C ALA A 20 -7.48 4.86 -32.18
N GLY A 21 -7.64 4.70 -30.86
CA GLY A 21 -7.23 5.70 -29.89
C GLY A 21 -5.76 6.04 -30.07
N GLN A 22 -5.48 7.27 -30.53
CA GLN A 22 -4.13 7.79 -30.67
C GLN A 22 -3.54 7.91 -29.27
N GLN A 23 -2.44 7.21 -28.99
CA GLN A 23 -1.68 7.42 -27.75
C GLN A 23 -1.33 8.91 -27.64
N PRO A 24 -1.58 9.54 -26.47
CA PRO A 24 -1.24 10.95 -26.28
C PRO A 24 0.25 11.16 -26.56
N ALA A 25 0.59 12.30 -27.17
CA ALA A 25 1.97 12.63 -27.49
C ALA A 25 2.82 12.69 -26.20
N PRO A 26 4.11 12.31 -26.25
CA PRO A 26 4.98 12.34 -25.08
C PRO A 26 5.02 13.73 -24.44
N PRO A 27 4.98 13.84 -23.10
CA PRO A 27 5.05 15.12 -22.41
C PRO A 27 6.35 15.86 -22.75
N LYS A 28 6.23 17.17 -23.04
CA LYS A 28 7.39 18.04 -23.30
C LYS A 28 7.69 18.89 -22.07
N ILE A 29 8.96 18.87 -21.64
CA ILE A 29 9.45 19.66 -20.52
C ILE A 29 10.18 20.90 -21.03
N LEU A 30 9.81 22.05 -20.49
CA LEU A 30 10.44 23.34 -20.80
C LEU A 30 11.67 23.55 -19.91
N PHE A 31 12.83 23.06 -20.36
CA PHE A 31 14.09 23.12 -19.61
C PHE A 31 14.72 24.52 -19.54
N ASP A 32 14.25 25.46 -20.37
CA ASP A 32 14.66 26.87 -20.39
C ASP A 32 13.98 27.71 -19.30
N THR A 33 13.13 27.08 -18.48
CA THR A 33 12.47 27.70 -17.33
C THR A 33 13.27 27.56 -16.04
N SER A 34 12.79 28.15 -14.93
CA SER A 34 13.50 28.05 -13.64
C SER A 34 13.56 26.60 -13.14
N PRO A 35 14.59 26.20 -12.35
CA PRO A 35 14.68 24.83 -11.81
C PRO A 35 13.42 24.38 -11.07
N ARG A 36 12.81 25.28 -10.28
CA ARG A 36 11.53 25.01 -9.60
C ARG A 36 10.37 24.79 -10.57
N ALA A 37 10.34 25.50 -11.70
CA ALA A 37 9.32 25.31 -12.73
C ALA A 37 9.50 23.96 -13.45
N VAL A 38 10.75 23.52 -13.67
CA VAL A 38 11.04 22.18 -14.21
C VAL A 38 10.62 21.08 -13.23
N GLU A 39 10.97 21.21 -11.95
CA GLU A 39 10.54 20.26 -10.90
C GLU A 39 9.02 20.21 -10.77
N TYR A 40 8.35 21.35 -10.85
CA TYR A 40 6.89 21.43 -10.83
C TYR A 40 6.25 20.73 -12.04
N GLN A 41 6.80 20.92 -13.26
CA GLN A 41 6.33 20.20 -14.45
C GLN A 41 6.45 18.68 -14.26
N LEU A 42 7.62 18.20 -13.82
CA LEU A 42 7.88 16.77 -13.62
C LEU A 42 7.05 16.16 -12.50
N GLY A 43 6.84 16.91 -11.40
CA GLY A 43 6.06 16.46 -10.25
C GLY A 43 4.57 16.24 -10.55
N ARG A 44 4.04 16.89 -11.60
CA ARG A 44 2.63 16.77 -12.01
C ARG A 44 2.35 15.60 -12.95
N LEU A 45 3.39 15.02 -13.54
CA LEU A 45 3.23 13.89 -14.45
C LEU A 45 2.84 12.63 -13.67
N THR A 46 1.97 11.84 -14.26
CA THR A 46 1.77 10.44 -13.87
C THR A 46 3.04 9.62 -14.12
N ASN A 47 3.09 8.39 -13.59
CA ASN A 47 4.24 7.51 -13.80
C ASN A 47 4.42 7.18 -15.30
N ASP A 48 3.33 6.90 -16.01
CA ASP A 48 3.35 6.59 -17.45
C ASP A 48 3.80 7.78 -18.30
N GLU A 49 3.37 8.99 -17.93
CA GLU A 49 3.82 10.22 -18.59
C GLU A 49 5.30 10.49 -18.32
N LEU A 50 5.77 10.32 -17.07
CA LEU A 50 7.15 10.60 -16.70
C LEU A 50 8.15 9.72 -17.44
N ILE A 51 7.87 8.42 -17.60
CA ILE A 51 8.76 7.50 -18.33
C ILE A 51 8.79 7.76 -19.85
N GLN A 52 7.79 8.48 -20.38
CA GLN A 52 7.75 8.91 -21.77
C GLN A 52 8.45 10.25 -22.02
N VAL A 53 8.82 11.00 -20.97
CA VAL A 53 9.58 12.24 -21.11
C VAL A 53 10.89 11.94 -21.82
N GLU A 54 11.15 12.70 -22.89
CA GLU A 54 12.40 12.64 -23.63
C GLU A 54 13.59 12.82 -22.68
N ARG A 55 14.59 11.96 -22.83
CA ARG A 55 15.86 12.05 -22.11
C ARG A 55 16.96 11.45 -22.96
N VAL A 56 18.11 12.11 -22.96
CA VAL A 56 19.30 11.70 -23.69
C VAL A 56 20.42 11.49 -22.67
N GLU A 57 21.12 10.37 -22.79
CA GLU A 57 22.25 10.05 -21.91
C GLU A 57 23.40 11.06 -22.11
N GLY A 58 24.00 11.51 -21.01
CA GLY A 58 25.12 12.48 -21.04
C GLY A 58 24.72 13.95 -21.26
N GLU A 59 23.44 14.25 -21.50
CA GLU A 59 22.97 15.63 -21.69
C GLU A 59 22.51 16.26 -20.35
N PRO A 60 23.18 17.33 -19.85
CA PRO A 60 22.92 17.89 -18.51
C PRO A 60 21.50 18.40 -18.26
N ARG A 61 20.81 18.86 -19.32
CA ARG A 61 19.43 19.37 -19.20
C ARG A 61 18.43 18.32 -18.71
N TYR A 62 18.71 17.03 -18.94
CA TYR A 62 17.83 15.93 -18.51
C TYR A 62 18.10 15.44 -17.09
N ARG A 63 19.11 15.98 -16.39
CA ARG A 63 19.40 15.66 -14.98
C ARG A 63 18.16 15.71 -14.07
N PRO A 64 17.26 16.72 -14.16
CA PRO A 64 16.05 16.75 -13.35
C PRO A 64 15.07 15.62 -13.66
N VAL A 65 15.01 15.15 -14.92
CA VAL A 65 14.14 14.03 -15.34
C VAL A 65 14.61 12.75 -14.67
N TYR A 66 15.91 12.46 -14.70
CA TYR A 66 16.46 11.27 -14.05
C TYR A 66 16.24 11.29 -12.54
N TYR A 67 16.41 12.45 -11.86
CA TYR A 67 16.07 12.54 -10.45
C TYR A 67 14.58 12.36 -10.18
N ALA A 68 13.71 12.93 -11.01
CA ALA A 68 12.26 12.73 -10.89
C ALA A 68 11.87 11.25 -11.03
N ILE A 69 12.56 10.48 -11.88
CA ILE A 69 12.39 9.03 -12.01
C ILE A 69 12.95 8.30 -10.78
N LEU A 70 14.18 8.62 -10.38
CA LEU A 70 14.89 7.97 -9.27
C LEU A 70 14.10 8.06 -7.95
N THR A 71 13.48 9.20 -7.68
CA THR A 71 12.71 9.46 -6.44
C THR A 71 11.21 9.17 -6.58
N ARG A 72 10.73 8.60 -7.70
CA ARG A 72 9.31 8.30 -7.89
C ARG A 72 8.91 6.95 -7.32
N LYS A 73 7.85 6.94 -6.50
CA LYS A 73 7.18 5.71 -6.03
C LYS A 73 6.47 4.96 -7.16
N GLY A 74 6.41 3.63 -7.07
CA GLY A 74 5.67 2.80 -8.02
C GLY A 74 6.22 2.74 -9.46
N LEU A 75 7.41 3.27 -9.75
CA LEU A 75 8.08 3.03 -11.03
C LEU A 75 8.83 1.70 -11.04
N GLY A 76 8.83 1.06 -12.21
CA GLY A 76 9.59 -0.17 -12.48
C GLY A 76 11.09 -0.02 -12.17
N ARG A 77 11.71 -1.15 -11.81
CA ARG A 77 13.13 -1.19 -11.40
C ARG A 77 14.08 -0.79 -12.54
N GLU A 78 13.71 -1.13 -13.77
CA GLU A 78 14.43 -0.79 -14.99
C GLU A 78 14.65 0.71 -15.15
N TYR A 79 13.63 1.53 -14.89
CA TYR A 79 13.72 2.99 -14.97
C TYR A 79 14.55 3.58 -13.83
N PHE A 80 14.46 2.97 -12.65
CA PHE A 80 15.28 3.36 -11.50
C PHE A 80 16.77 3.10 -11.77
N ASP A 81 17.11 1.90 -12.26
CA ASP A 81 18.48 1.50 -12.57
C ASP A 81 19.05 2.35 -13.72
N GLU A 82 18.24 2.63 -14.76
CA GLU A 82 18.58 3.56 -15.84
C GLU A 82 18.92 4.96 -15.30
N ALA A 83 18.04 5.53 -14.48
CA ALA A 83 18.22 6.86 -13.93
C ALA A 83 19.45 6.96 -13.02
N LEU A 84 19.68 5.95 -12.19
CA LEU A 84 20.86 5.89 -11.32
C LEU A 84 22.16 5.85 -12.14
N ALA A 85 22.22 5.00 -13.16
CA ALA A 85 23.39 4.89 -14.03
C ALA A 85 23.64 6.20 -14.81
N ALA A 86 22.59 6.78 -15.39
CA ALA A 86 22.68 8.03 -16.14
C ALA A 86 23.16 9.18 -15.27
N LEU A 87 22.64 9.32 -14.05
CA LEU A 87 23.07 10.35 -13.09
C LEU A 87 24.52 10.17 -12.65
N ALA A 88 24.94 8.94 -12.36
CA ALA A 88 26.31 8.64 -11.96
C ALA A 88 27.31 8.99 -13.09
N ALA A 89 26.98 8.65 -14.33
CA ALA A 89 27.78 8.98 -15.50
C ALA A 89 27.82 10.49 -15.77
N LEU A 90 26.67 11.16 -15.70
CA LEU A 90 26.53 12.59 -15.98
C LEU A 90 27.32 13.45 -15.00
N ASP A 91 27.17 13.16 -13.70
CA ASP A 91 27.79 13.94 -12.62
C ASP A 91 29.24 13.48 -12.35
N LYS A 92 29.68 12.37 -12.95
CA LYS A 92 30.98 11.72 -12.74
C LYS A 92 31.22 11.39 -11.26
N VAL A 93 30.17 10.89 -10.61
CA VAL A 93 30.19 10.48 -9.19
C VAL A 93 29.80 9.01 -9.07
N SER A 94 30.06 8.41 -7.91
CA SER A 94 29.63 7.05 -7.63
C SER A 94 28.09 6.94 -7.58
N PRO A 95 27.50 5.78 -7.91
CA PRO A 95 26.09 5.52 -7.66
C PRO A 95 25.71 5.75 -6.18
N THR A 96 26.61 5.43 -5.25
CA THR A 96 26.46 5.73 -3.82
C THR A 96 26.22 7.22 -3.54
N ARG A 97 26.95 8.11 -4.22
CA ARG A 97 26.77 9.56 -4.08
C ARG A 97 25.45 10.03 -4.67
N VAL A 98 25.03 9.49 -5.81
CA VAL A 98 23.72 9.77 -6.42
C VAL A 98 22.58 9.36 -5.50
N LEU A 99 22.67 8.18 -4.88
CA LEU A 99 21.65 7.69 -3.94
C LEU A 99 21.53 8.59 -2.71
N LEU A 100 22.66 9.04 -2.17
CA LEU A 100 22.68 9.99 -1.05
C LEU A 100 22.06 11.34 -1.43
N GLU A 101 22.34 11.85 -2.64
CA GLU A 101 21.66 13.06 -3.16
C GLU A 101 20.17 12.81 -3.39
N GLY A 102 19.79 11.63 -3.91
CA GLY A 102 18.41 11.22 -4.08
C GLY A 102 17.61 11.28 -2.78
N LEU A 103 18.20 10.81 -1.66
CA LEU A 103 17.59 10.91 -0.32
C LEU A 103 17.35 12.36 0.10
N SER A 104 18.21 13.30 -0.28
CA SER A 104 18.03 14.73 0.02
C SER A 104 16.93 15.41 -0.78
N ARG A 105 16.47 14.77 -1.87
CA ARG A 105 15.44 15.26 -2.78
C ARG A 105 14.05 14.71 -2.48
N LEU A 106 13.92 13.81 -1.49
CA LEU A 106 12.64 13.27 -1.08
C LEU A 106 11.83 14.30 -0.31
N ARG A 107 10.51 14.26 -0.50
CA ARG A 107 9.56 14.93 0.39
C ARG A 107 9.25 14.01 1.57
N GLU A 108 8.73 14.58 2.65
CA GLU A 108 8.39 13.81 3.86
C GLU A 108 7.36 12.71 3.59
N GLU A 109 6.45 12.91 2.63
CA GLU A 109 5.42 11.92 2.27
C GLU A 109 5.89 10.79 1.33
N ASP A 110 7.13 10.81 0.83
CA ASP A 110 7.63 9.88 -0.19
C ASP A 110 8.35 8.65 0.42
N ASP A 111 7.74 8.03 1.44
CA ASP A 111 8.31 6.91 2.21
C ASP A 111 8.79 5.74 1.33
N GLU A 112 7.97 5.28 0.38
CA GLU A 112 8.31 4.12 -0.48
C GLU A 112 9.57 4.36 -1.34
N ALA A 113 9.72 5.58 -1.87
CA ALA A 113 10.90 5.93 -2.64
C ALA A 113 12.15 6.01 -1.75
N GLY A 114 12.00 6.51 -0.52
CA GLY A 114 13.05 6.52 0.49
C GLY A 114 13.53 5.12 0.86
N GLU A 115 12.60 4.21 1.15
CA GLU A 115 12.91 2.81 1.48
C GLU A 115 13.66 2.11 0.33
N ARG A 116 13.26 2.35 -0.93
CA ARG A 116 13.98 1.84 -2.11
C ARG A 116 15.40 2.39 -2.20
N LEU A 117 15.58 3.70 -2.03
CA LEU A 117 16.89 4.35 -2.08
C LEU A 117 17.83 3.82 -0.99
N LEU A 118 17.33 3.66 0.25
CA LEU A 118 18.10 3.11 1.36
C LEU A 118 18.52 1.67 1.10
N SER A 119 17.60 0.82 0.61
CA SER A 119 17.88 -0.56 0.25
C SER A 119 18.98 -0.67 -0.81
N VAL A 120 18.91 0.14 -1.88
CA VAL A 120 19.92 0.14 -2.95
C VAL A 120 21.24 0.73 -2.47
N LEU A 121 21.20 1.76 -1.60
CA LEU A 121 22.40 2.36 -0.99
C LEU A 121 23.14 1.32 -0.14
N PHE A 122 22.45 0.59 0.72
CA PHE A 122 23.07 -0.38 1.62
C PHE A 122 23.49 -1.67 0.91
N ALA A 123 22.94 -1.93 -0.27
CA ALA A 123 23.38 -3.01 -1.16
C ALA A 123 24.61 -2.65 -2.02
N GLN A 124 25.10 -1.40 -1.98
CA GLN A 124 26.32 -1.03 -2.72
C GLN A 124 27.54 -1.83 -2.22
N PRO A 125 28.54 -2.08 -3.09
CA PRO A 125 29.74 -2.80 -2.68
C PRO A 125 30.43 -2.12 -1.49
N PRO A 126 30.97 -2.88 -0.50
CA PRO A 126 31.60 -2.31 0.69
C PRO A 126 32.72 -1.31 0.38
N ALA A 127 33.48 -1.54 -0.70
CA ALA A 127 34.51 -0.61 -1.16
C ALA A 127 33.93 0.73 -1.64
N ALA A 128 32.77 0.71 -2.33
CA ALA A 128 32.10 1.92 -2.79
C ALA A 128 31.54 2.73 -1.61
N LEU A 129 30.93 2.06 -0.62
CA LEU A 129 30.50 2.71 0.62
C LEU A 129 31.68 3.31 1.40
N THR A 130 32.80 2.59 1.47
CA THR A 130 34.00 3.07 2.16
C THR A 130 34.59 4.32 1.49
N ALA A 131 34.60 4.37 0.16
CA ALA A 131 35.06 5.52 -0.60
C ALA A 131 34.24 6.80 -0.32
N GLU A 132 32.96 6.65 0.02
CA GLU A 132 32.05 7.76 0.34
C GLU A 132 31.93 8.06 1.85
N ARG A 133 32.84 7.53 2.70
CA ARG A 133 32.78 7.76 4.16
C ARG A 133 32.70 9.25 4.53
N GLU A 134 33.53 10.09 3.93
CA GLU A 134 33.55 11.52 4.22
C GLU A 134 32.23 12.21 3.83
N ALA A 135 31.59 11.75 2.75
CA ALA A 135 30.27 12.22 2.34
C ALA A 135 29.20 11.91 3.39
N PHE A 136 29.19 10.70 3.96
CA PHE A 136 28.27 10.34 5.04
C PHE A 136 28.53 11.15 6.30
N MET A 137 29.81 11.31 6.69
CA MET A 137 30.18 12.12 7.86
C MET A 137 29.80 13.60 7.69
N ALA A 138 29.93 14.15 6.49
CA ALA A 138 29.51 15.52 6.18
C ALA A 138 27.98 15.66 6.28
N ALA A 139 27.23 14.67 5.78
CA ALA A 139 25.78 14.66 5.87
C ALA A 139 25.26 14.67 7.31
N LEU A 140 25.91 13.92 8.21
CA LEU A 140 25.60 13.91 9.65
C LEU A 140 25.87 15.26 10.33
N LYS A 141 26.96 15.94 9.96
CA LYS A 141 27.34 17.25 10.54
C LYS A 141 26.46 18.39 10.04
N GLY A 142 26.00 18.30 8.80
CA GLY A 142 25.22 19.36 8.15
C GLY A 142 23.76 19.46 8.59
N GLY A 143 23.31 18.60 9.52
CA GLY A 143 21.88 18.52 9.89
C GLY A 143 21.01 18.11 8.70
N GLY A 144 21.47 17.12 7.93
CA GLY A 144 20.74 16.64 6.74
C GLY A 144 19.30 16.25 7.05
N ALA A 145 18.44 16.27 6.02
CA ALA A 145 17.06 15.81 6.14
C ALA A 145 16.99 14.37 6.69
N PRO A 146 15.90 13.96 7.37
CA PRO A 146 15.81 12.64 8.01
C PRO A 146 16.22 11.45 7.12
N PRO A 147 15.78 11.34 5.84
CA PRO A 147 16.21 10.25 4.96
C PRO A 147 17.72 10.21 4.71
N VAL A 148 18.36 11.39 4.63
CA VAL A 148 19.82 11.52 4.46
C VAL A 148 20.55 11.02 5.70
N LEU A 149 20.04 11.36 6.90
CA LEU A 149 20.61 10.87 8.16
C LEU A 149 20.47 9.34 8.28
N ARG A 150 19.30 8.77 7.93
CA ARG A 150 19.10 7.30 7.85
C ARG A 150 20.14 6.65 6.96
N GLY A 151 20.32 7.19 5.75
CA GLY A 151 21.29 6.70 4.78
C GLY A 151 22.73 6.78 5.29
N ALA A 152 23.12 7.92 5.87
CA ALA A 152 24.47 8.13 6.39
C ALA A 152 24.78 7.20 7.57
N TYR A 153 23.88 7.06 8.55
CA TYR A 153 24.10 6.17 9.70
C TYR A 153 24.17 4.70 9.29
N GLY A 154 23.22 4.21 8.49
CA GLY A 154 23.23 2.82 8.05
C GLY A 154 24.46 2.49 7.21
N ALA A 155 24.84 3.37 6.28
CA ALA A 155 26.05 3.18 5.48
C ALA A 155 27.32 3.17 6.34
N LEU A 156 27.44 4.09 7.32
CA LEU A 156 28.60 4.10 8.23
C LEU A 156 28.67 2.85 9.09
N MET A 157 27.53 2.32 9.56
CA MET A 157 27.50 1.04 10.28
C MET A 157 27.98 -0.13 9.42
N ILE A 158 27.59 -0.17 8.13
CA ILE A 158 28.06 -1.19 7.18
C ILE A 158 29.56 -1.04 6.92
N VAL A 159 30.04 0.19 6.69
CA VAL A 159 31.48 0.48 6.45
C VAL A 159 32.32 0.10 7.67
N ASP A 160 31.86 0.40 8.88
CA ASP A 160 32.58 0.06 10.12
C ASP A 160 32.43 -1.43 10.51
N GLY A 161 31.45 -2.14 9.93
CA GLY A 161 31.05 -3.49 10.30
C GLY A 161 30.51 -3.61 11.73
N LYS A 162 30.36 -2.49 12.44
CA LYS A 162 29.95 -2.45 13.85
C LYS A 162 29.17 -1.17 14.17
N PRO A 163 28.23 -1.20 15.13
CA PRO A 163 27.33 -0.07 15.36
C PRO A 163 27.91 1.02 16.28
N GLN A 164 28.96 0.76 17.06
CA GLN A 164 29.30 1.60 18.22
C GLN A 164 29.65 3.05 17.87
N ARG A 165 30.36 3.27 16.75
CA ARG A 165 30.74 4.63 16.32
C ARG A 165 29.54 5.43 15.85
N ALA A 166 28.72 4.83 14.99
CA ALA A 166 27.48 5.42 14.50
C ALA A 166 26.50 5.69 15.66
N TRP A 167 26.33 4.73 16.56
CA TRP A 167 25.48 4.86 17.74
C TRP A 167 25.93 6.01 18.65
N LYS A 168 27.22 6.08 18.97
CA LYS A 168 27.78 7.16 19.79
C LYS A 168 27.58 8.53 19.13
N ALA A 169 27.74 8.62 17.81
CA ALA A 169 27.50 9.86 17.08
C ALA A 169 26.02 10.25 17.09
N ALA A 170 25.12 9.30 16.88
CA ALA A 170 23.67 9.53 16.90
C ALA A 170 23.15 9.93 18.28
N ALA A 171 23.64 9.30 19.35
CA ALA A 171 23.26 9.62 20.72
C ALA A 171 23.75 11.01 21.18
N ALA A 172 24.70 11.62 20.47
CA ALA A 172 25.23 12.94 20.80
C ALA A 172 24.48 14.10 20.14
N THR A 173 23.41 13.82 19.38
CA THR A 173 22.66 14.85 18.65
C THR A 173 21.16 14.51 18.65
N ASP A 174 20.34 15.46 19.08
CA ASP A 174 18.90 15.26 19.21
C ASP A 174 18.27 14.82 17.87
N GLY A 175 17.35 13.87 17.94
CA GLY A 175 16.67 13.29 16.78
C GLY A 175 17.51 12.34 15.91
N HIS A 176 18.84 12.31 16.06
CA HIS A 176 19.68 11.45 15.21
C HIS A 176 19.54 9.96 15.54
N LEU A 177 19.30 9.62 16.81
CA LEU A 177 19.12 8.23 17.22
C LEU A 177 17.86 7.61 16.57
N LEU A 178 16.80 8.40 16.40
CA LEU A 178 15.59 7.98 15.69
C LEU A 178 15.91 7.56 14.25
N GLU A 179 16.70 8.35 13.54
CA GLU A 179 17.07 8.07 12.15
C GLU A 179 18.07 6.91 12.04
N LEU A 180 18.94 6.72 13.03
CA LEU A 180 19.76 5.51 13.11
C LEU A 180 18.89 4.25 13.25
N LEU A 181 17.90 4.24 14.16
CA LEU A 181 17.00 3.10 14.34
C LEU A 181 16.21 2.79 13.06
N ARG A 182 15.73 3.83 12.37
CA ARG A 182 15.02 3.71 11.09
C ARG A 182 15.90 3.19 9.94
N SER A 183 17.22 3.19 10.08
CA SER A 183 18.13 2.56 9.11
C SER A 183 18.26 1.04 9.29
N VAL A 184 17.95 0.51 10.48
CA VAL A 184 18.20 -0.90 10.85
C VAL A 184 17.46 -1.92 9.96
N PRO A 185 16.18 -1.72 9.59
CA PRO A 185 15.46 -2.62 8.68
C PRO A 185 16.15 -2.83 7.32
N HIS A 186 16.95 -1.84 6.89
CA HIS A 186 17.58 -1.81 5.58
C HIS A 186 18.96 -2.48 5.54
N LEU A 187 19.53 -2.86 6.69
CA LEU A 187 20.89 -3.40 6.78
C LEU A 187 21.06 -4.79 6.13
N GLY A 188 19.96 -5.40 5.64
CA GLY A 188 19.97 -6.56 4.76
C GLY A 188 20.82 -7.73 5.27
N GLY A 189 21.82 -8.13 4.47
CA GLY A 189 22.69 -9.28 4.72
C GLY A 189 23.71 -9.10 5.86
N ALA A 190 23.81 -7.92 6.48
CA ALA A 190 24.79 -7.63 7.54
C ALA A 190 24.40 -8.25 8.89
N ARG A 191 24.36 -9.59 8.96
CA ARG A 191 23.86 -10.34 10.13
C ARG A 191 24.58 -10.00 11.43
N GLU A 192 25.91 -10.03 11.44
CA GLU A 192 26.70 -9.76 12.66
C GLU A 192 26.46 -8.33 13.19
N LEU A 193 26.33 -7.36 12.27
CA LEU A 193 25.99 -5.99 12.61
C LEU A 193 24.58 -5.88 13.21
N ARG A 194 23.59 -6.56 12.61
CA ARG A 194 22.21 -6.61 13.12
C ARG A 194 22.14 -7.27 14.50
N GLU A 195 22.88 -8.34 14.73
CA GLU A 195 22.97 -9.00 16.04
C GLU A 195 23.62 -8.06 17.08
N ALA A 196 24.68 -7.33 16.72
CA ALA A 196 25.35 -6.37 17.60
C ALA A 196 24.47 -5.16 18.00
N LEU A 197 23.39 -4.90 17.27
CA LEU A 197 22.44 -3.83 17.55
C LEU A 197 21.35 -4.23 18.57
N PHE A 198 21.21 -5.52 18.90
CA PHE A 198 20.15 -5.98 19.80
C PHE A 198 20.21 -5.31 21.18
N GLU A 199 21.35 -5.41 21.88
CA GLU A 199 21.51 -4.87 23.24
C GLU A 199 21.24 -3.36 23.34
N PRO A 200 21.85 -2.49 22.51
CA PRO A 200 21.60 -1.06 22.61
C PRO A 200 20.15 -0.68 22.27
N ILE A 201 19.50 -1.38 21.33
CA ILE A 201 18.10 -1.12 20.97
C ILE A 201 17.15 -1.61 22.07
N ALA A 202 17.39 -2.79 22.63
CA ALA A 202 16.62 -3.32 23.76
C ALA A 202 16.73 -2.42 24.99
N GLY A 203 17.94 -1.93 25.29
CA GLY A 203 18.18 -0.94 26.34
C GLY A 203 17.36 0.33 26.10
N LEU A 204 17.39 0.87 24.88
CA LEU A 204 16.66 2.08 24.52
C LEU A 204 15.14 1.91 24.63
N LEU A 205 14.59 0.78 24.18
CA LEU A 205 13.17 0.45 24.35
C LEU A 205 12.77 0.42 25.83
N SER A 206 13.66 0.00 26.72
CA SER A 206 13.38 -0.05 28.15
C SER A 206 13.54 1.30 28.87
N SER A 207 14.47 2.15 28.44
CA SER A 207 14.88 3.35 29.19
C SER A 207 14.37 4.67 28.61
N SER A 208 13.95 4.69 27.34
CA SER A 208 13.45 5.91 26.71
C SER A 208 12.02 6.23 27.19
N GLU A 209 11.78 7.50 27.49
CA GLU A 209 10.45 8.07 27.75
C GLU A 209 9.80 8.68 26.49
N GLU A 210 10.55 8.79 25.39
CA GLU A 210 10.04 9.37 24.13
C GLU A 210 9.30 8.30 23.29
N PRO A 211 7.98 8.43 23.05
CA PRO A 211 7.19 7.41 22.35
C PRO A 211 7.67 7.12 20.93
N ALA A 212 8.06 8.16 20.18
CA ALA A 212 8.56 8.00 18.81
C ALA A 212 9.86 7.17 18.78
N LEU A 213 10.75 7.40 19.74
CA LEU A 213 12.01 6.67 19.87
C LEU A 213 11.78 5.22 20.32
N ARG A 214 10.85 5.01 21.27
CA ARG A 214 10.41 3.67 21.69
C ARG A 214 9.81 2.89 20.53
N ALA A 215 8.94 3.52 19.74
CA ALA A 215 8.29 2.88 18.59
C ALA A 215 9.31 2.53 17.48
N ALA A 216 10.31 3.40 17.25
CA ALA A 216 11.41 3.10 16.35
C ALA A 216 12.31 1.97 16.88
N ALA A 217 12.57 1.93 18.20
CA ALA A 217 13.32 0.84 18.82
C ALA A 217 12.59 -0.50 18.69
N ALA A 218 11.29 -0.55 18.99
CA ALA A 218 10.45 -1.73 18.78
C ALA A 218 10.45 -2.19 17.32
N SER A 219 10.32 -1.25 16.37
CA SER A 219 10.38 -1.53 14.92
C SER A 219 11.73 -2.11 14.50
N ALA A 220 12.83 -1.57 15.01
CA ALA A 220 14.18 -2.01 14.67
C ALA A 220 14.55 -3.36 15.29
N LEU A 221 14.03 -3.66 16.48
CA LEU A 221 14.39 -4.87 17.23
C LEU A 221 14.08 -6.16 16.47
N GLY A 222 12.95 -6.22 15.74
CA GLY A 222 12.58 -7.37 14.91
C GLY A 222 13.58 -7.69 13.80
N TRP A 223 14.40 -6.71 13.40
CA TRP A 223 15.44 -6.86 12.37
C TRP A 223 16.81 -7.22 12.94
N THR A 224 16.99 -7.25 14.27
CA THR A 224 18.26 -7.58 14.92
C THR A 224 18.48 -9.10 14.96
N ARG A 225 18.00 -9.76 16.01
CA ARG A 225 17.96 -11.22 16.19
C ARG A 225 16.51 -11.68 16.30
N PRO A 226 15.97 -12.46 15.34
CA PRO A 226 14.57 -12.85 15.38
C PRO A 226 14.39 -14.12 16.23
N ASP A 227 14.51 -13.99 17.55
CA ASP A 227 14.44 -15.13 18.47
C ASP A 227 13.56 -14.88 19.71
N ALA A 228 13.60 -15.83 20.64
CA ALA A 228 12.84 -15.81 21.88
C ALA A 228 13.08 -14.56 22.76
N ALA A 229 14.29 -13.99 22.76
CA ALA A 229 14.59 -12.82 23.58
C ALA A 229 13.90 -11.57 22.99
N THR A 230 14.01 -11.38 21.68
CA THR A 230 13.31 -10.32 20.95
C THR A 230 11.80 -10.46 21.07
N PHE A 231 11.28 -11.70 20.94
CA PHE A 231 9.85 -11.96 21.10
C PHE A 231 9.33 -11.46 22.45
N ARG A 232 10.02 -11.78 23.56
CA ARG A 232 9.58 -11.38 24.90
C ARG A 232 9.54 -9.87 25.07
N LEU A 233 10.55 -9.17 24.57
CA LEU A 233 10.60 -7.70 24.65
C LEU A 233 9.43 -7.08 23.90
N LEU A 234 9.16 -7.51 22.66
CA LEU A 234 8.05 -6.99 21.87
C LEU A 234 6.69 -7.41 22.44
N ALA A 235 6.54 -8.65 22.91
CA ALA A 235 5.32 -9.13 23.55
C ALA A 235 5.01 -8.32 24.81
N LYS A 236 6.02 -7.95 25.61
CA LYS A 236 5.85 -7.09 26.78
C LYS A 236 5.23 -5.74 26.40
N GLU A 237 5.69 -5.10 25.34
CA GLU A 237 5.13 -3.81 24.90
C GLU A 237 3.65 -3.94 24.48
N VAL A 238 3.26 -5.06 23.86
CA VAL A 238 1.86 -5.33 23.51
C VAL A 238 1.01 -5.64 24.75
N LEU A 239 1.57 -6.38 25.71
CA LEU A 239 0.90 -6.73 26.97
C LEU A 239 0.69 -5.51 27.87
N ASP A 240 1.64 -4.59 27.90
CA ASP A 240 1.53 -3.32 28.61
C ASP A 240 0.51 -2.39 27.91
N GLY A 241 0.63 -2.23 26.59
CA GLY A 241 -0.36 -1.53 25.77
C GLY A 241 -0.55 -0.06 26.10
N SER A 242 0.37 0.55 26.85
CA SER A 242 0.28 1.93 27.34
C SER A 242 0.46 2.98 26.22
N GLU A 243 1.25 2.65 25.19
CA GLU A 243 1.56 3.54 24.07
C GLU A 243 1.11 2.91 22.73
N PRO A 244 0.11 3.47 22.04
CA PRO A 244 -0.44 2.90 20.81
C PRO A 244 0.58 2.74 19.66
N GLU A 245 1.49 3.71 19.50
CA GLU A 245 2.50 3.67 18.44
C GLU A 245 3.54 2.58 18.68
N VAL A 246 3.99 2.42 19.93
CA VAL A 246 4.92 1.35 20.34
C VAL A 246 4.25 -0.01 20.22
N THR A 247 2.99 -0.12 20.64
CA THR A 247 2.18 -1.34 20.49
C THR A 247 2.09 -1.75 19.01
N ALA A 248 1.77 -0.81 18.12
CA ALA A 248 1.68 -1.08 16.69
C ALA A 248 3.04 -1.50 16.09
N ALA A 249 4.13 -0.84 16.49
CA ALA A 249 5.48 -1.21 16.08
C ALA A 249 5.89 -2.60 16.57
N ALA A 250 5.53 -2.95 17.81
CA ALA A 250 5.78 -4.26 18.38
C ALA A 250 5.00 -5.37 17.66
N VAL A 251 3.72 -5.14 17.37
CA VAL A 251 2.89 -6.08 16.59
C VAL A 251 3.49 -6.34 15.20
N ARG A 252 3.91 -5.30 14.48
CA ARG A 252 4.59 -5.46 13.18
C ARG A 252 5.85 -6.30 13.30
N SER A 253 6.67 -5.99 14.30
CA SER A 253 7.98 -6.65 14.48
C SER A 253 7.84 -8.10 14.94
N LEU A 254 6.79 -8.44 15.67
CA LEU A 254 6.49 -9.82 16.07
C LEU A 254 6.23 -10.73 14.87
N HIS A 255 5.71 -10.23 13.75
CA HIS A 255 5.56 -11.01 12.52
C HIS A 255 6.89 -11.43 11.89
N LEU A 256 7.99 -10.76 12.22
CA LEU A 256 9.34 -11.09 11.74
C LEU A 256 9.98 -12.25 12.53
N ILE A 257 9.41 -12.61 13.69
CA ILE A 257 9.97 -13.65 14.55
C ILE A 257 9.41 -15.02 14.13
N PRO A 258 10.26 -15.99 13.77
CA PRO A 258 9.83 -17.34 13.40
C PRO A 258 9.01 -18.00 14.51
N GLU A 259 7.95 -18.71 14.11
CA GLU A 259 7.02 -19.39 15.05
C GLU A 259 7.74 -20.38 15.97
N GLY A 260 8.77 -21.07 15.46
CA GLY A 260 9.59 -21.98 16.25
C GLY A 260 10.45 -21.30 17.33
N SER A 261 10.53 -19.97 17.33
CA SER A 261 11.22 -19.19 18.35
C SER A 261 10.28 -18.58 19.38
N TRP A 262 8.96 -18.80 19.28
CA TRP A 262 7.97 -18.24 20.19
C TRP A 262 7.97 -18.98 21.53
N PRO A 263 8.30 -18.31 22.64
CA PRO A 263 8.24 -18.91 23.96
C PRO A 263 6.81 -19.25 24.37
N ALA A 264 6.56 -20.51 24.74
CA ALA A 264 5.21 -21.02 25.01
C ALA A 264 4.45 -20.27 26.12
N ALA A 265 5.16 -19.73 27.11
CA ALA A 265 4.54 -19.00 28.23
C ALA A 265 3.96 -17.64 27.81
N GLU A 266 4.44 -17.08 26.70
CA GLU A 266 4.08 -15.76 26.20
C GLU A 266 3.04 -15.82 25.06
N VAL A 267 2.90 -16.97 24.38
CA VAL A 267 1.96 -17.14 23.25
C VAL A 267 0.51 -16.89 23.66
N GLU A 268 0.04 -17.53 24.73
CA GLU A 268 -1.36 -17.40 25.16
C GLU A 268 -1.69 -16.00 25.70
N PRO A 269 -0.91 -15.42 26.65
CA PRO A 269 -1.16 -14.05 27.09
C PRO A 269 -1.17 -13.05 25.95
N LEU A 270 -0.23 -13.17 25.00
CA LEU A 270 -0.15 -12.27 23.85
C LEU A 270 -1.37 -12.42 22.92
N ALA A 271 -1.81 -13.66 22.64
CA ALA A 271 -3.00 -13.90 21.82
C ALA A 271 -4.25 -13.24 22.44
N LEU A 272 -4.43 -13.36 23.76
CA LEU A 272 -5.53 -12.74 24.48
C LEU A 272 -5.41 -11.21 24.52
N ALA A 273 -4.19 -10.68 24.66
CA ALA A 273 -3.94 -9.24 24.61
C ALA A 273 -4.31 -8.66 23.24
N LEU A 274 -4.00 -9.34 22.14
CA LEU A 274 -4.38 -8.91 20.79
C LEU A 274 -5.89 -8.95 20.58
N VAL A 275 -6.59 -9.96 21.11
CA VAL A 275 -8.07 -9.98 21.12
C VAL A 275 -8.61 -8.74 21.83
N ASN A 276 -8.07 -8.41 23.00
CA ASN A 276 -8.51 -7.24 23.77
C ASN A 276 -8.17 -5.91 23.07
N LEU A 277 -7.00 -5.82 22.44
CA LEU A 277 -6.59 -4.67 21.64
C LEU A 277 -7.59 -4.41 20.51
N VAL A 278 -7.92 -5.43 19.73
CA VAL A 278 -8.89 -5.32 18.62
C VAL A 278 -10.29 -5.02 19.15
N LYS A 279 -10.68 -5.62 20.28
CA LYS A 279 -11.98 -5.37 20.93
C LYS A 279 -12.14 -3.92 21.37
N ALA A 280 -11.09 -3.33 21.92
CA ALA A 280 -11.08 -1.95 22.41
C ALA A 280 -11.15 -0.91 21.27
N ALA A 281 -10.70 -1.27 20.06
CA ALA A 281 -10.79 -0.39 18.90
C ALA A 281 -12.26 -0.20 18.44
N PRO A 282 -12.67 1.03 18.08
CA PRO A 282 -13.94 1.28 17.40
C PRO A 282 -14.09 0.42 16.14
N ALA A 283 -15.31 -0.02 15.84
CA ALA A 283 -15.58 -0.96 14.74
C ALA A 283 -15.01 -0.48 13.40
N GLU A 284 -15.14 0.81 13.13
CA GLU A 284 -14.67 1.47 11.90
C GLU A 284 -13.14 1.42 11.76
N ARG A 285 -12.44 1.46 12.90
CA ARG A 285 -10.97 1.48 12.97
C ARG A 285 -10.34 0.09 12.97
N ARG A 286 -11.12 -0.98 13.17
CA ARG A 286 -10.60 -2.37 13.13
C ARG A 286 -10.04 -2.77 11.76
N THR A 287 -10.42 -2.03 10.72
CA THR A 287 -9.94 -2.17 9.34
C THR A 287 -8.63 -1.43 9.04
N GLU A 288 -8.13 -0.62 9.97
CA GLU A 288 -6.85 0.06 9.85
C GLU A 288 -5.71 -0.97 9.77
N PRO A 289 -4.63 -0.70 9.00
CA PRO A 289 -3.54 -1.65 8.80
C PRO A 289 -3.00 -2.28 10.09
N GLY A 290 -2.79 -1.48 11.15
CA GLY A 290 -2.28 -1.99 12.43
C GLY A 290 -3.23 -2.96 13.14
N MET A 291 -4.54 -2.78 13.00
CA MET A 291 -5.53 -3.70 13.58
C MET A 291 -5.62 -4.99 12.77
N VAL A 292 -5.52 -4.89 11.44
CA VAL A 292 -5.42 -6.08 10.56
C VAL A 292 -4.16 -6.89 10.88
N GLU A 293 -3.03 -6.23 11.12
CA GLU A 293 -1.78 -6.88 11.55
C GLU A 293 -1.92 -7.57 12.91
N ALA A 294 -2.62 -6.94 13.86
CA ALA A 294 -2.91 -7.51 15.19
C ALA A 294 -3.80 -8.75 15.09
N ILE A 295 -4.88 -8.70 14.29
CA ILE A 295 -5.77 -9.84 14.04
C ILE A 295 -4.97 -11.00 13.44
N ARG A 296 -4.18 -10.75 12.39
CA ARG A 296 -3.35 -11.79 11.74
C ARG A 296 -2.35 -12.41 12.70
N LEU A 297 -1.71 -11.61 13.56
CA LEU A 297 -0.79 -12.13 14.57
C LEU A 297 -1.52 -12.99 15.59
N GLY A 298 -2.68 -12.53 16.08
CA GLY A 298 -3.53 -13.28 17.00
C GLY A 298 -4.00 -14.61 16.43
N GLU A 299 -4.34 -14.66 15.13
CA GLU A 299 -4.70 -15.90 14.43
C GLU A 299 -3.52 -16.88 14.36
N LYS A 300 -2.30 -16.40 14.04
CA LYS A 300 -1.10 -17.25 14.04
C LYS A 300 -0.78 -17.77 15.45
N LEU A 301 -0.81 -16.91 16.47
CA LEU A 301 -0.61 -17.31 17.86
C LEU A 301 -1.64 -18.34 18.30
N SER A 302 -2.90 -18.18 17.89
CA SER A 302 -3.96 -19.16 18.19
C SER A 302 -3.63 -20.55 17.66
N ALA A 303 -2.97 -20.64 16.49
CA ALA A 303 -2.61 -21.92 15.89
C ALA A 303 -1.61 -22.70 16.76
N ALA A 304 -0.76 -22.00 17.51
CA ALA A 304 0.19 -22.59 18.45
C ALA A 304 -0.42 -22.98 19.82
N LEU A 305 -1.68 -22.65 20.08
CA LEU A 305 -2.36 -22.98 21.34
C LEU A 305 -3.00 -24.38 21.33
N PRO A 306 -3.25 -24.98 22.52
CA PRO A 306 -4.12 -26.15 22.67
C PRO A 306 -5.52 -25.90 22.08
N ASP A 307 -6.19 -26.98 21.67
CA ASP A 307 -7.46 -26.96 20.91
C ASP A 307 -8.58 -26.14 21.56
N ASP A 308 -8.74 -26.23 22.88
CA ASP A 308 -9.74 -25.51 23.65
C ASP A 308 -9.47 -24.00 23.63
N ARG A 309 -8.23 -23.57 23.88
CA ARG A 309 -7.83 -22.15 23.87
C ARG A 309 -7.79 -21.58 22.46
N ARG A 310 -7.32 -22.35 21.48
CA ARG A 310 -7.34 -21.99 20.05
C ARG A 310 -8.76 -21.66 19.59
N ARG A 311 -9.75 -22.47 19.93
CA ARG A 311 -11.16 -22.23 19.57
C ARG A 311 -11.67 -20.92 20.13
N VAL A 312 -11.36 -20.61 21.40
CA VAL A 312 -11.76 -19.36 22.04
C VAL A 312 -11.15 -18.15 21.33
N VAL A 313 -9.83 -18.12 21.17
CA VAL A 313 -9.14 -16.99 20.51
C VAL A 313 -9.65 -16.80 19.08
N ARG A 314 -9.78 -17.86 18.29
CA ARG A 314 -10.28 -17.77 16.91
C ARG A 314 -11.71 -17.27 16.85
N ARG A 315 -12.60 -17.77 17.70
CA ARG A 315 -13.99 -17.30 17.77
C ARG A 315 -14.03 -15.81 18.09
N ASP A 316 -13.27 -15.37 19.10
CA ASP A 316 -13.29 -13.98 19.54
C ASP A 316 -12.66 -13.06 18.48
N LEU A 317 -11.54 -13.45 17.87
CA LEU A 317 -10.95 -12.71 16.74
C LEU A 317 -11.86 -12.68 15.52
N ARG A 318 -12.61 -13.74 15.21
CA ARG A 318 -13.60 -13.71 14.12
C ARG A 318 -14.77 -12.79 14.44
N ALA A 319 -15.29 -12.87 15.66
CA ALA A 319 -16.39 -12.02 16.10
C ALA A 319 -16.02 -10.52 16.14
N LEU A 320 -14.74 -10.21 16.34
CA LEU A 320 -14.19 -8.87 16.34
C LEU A 320 -13.59 -8.46 14.99
N GLY A 321 -13.27 -9.45 14.17
CA GLY A 321 -12.42 -9.35 13.01
C GLY A 321 -13.11 -8.65 11.86
N VAL A 322 -12.28 -8.07 11.01
CA VAL A 322 -12.70 -7.49 9.76
C VAL A 322 -12.82 -8.61 8.75
N GLN A 323 -13.99 -8.77 8.16
CA GLN A 323 -14.11 -9.66 7.02
C GLN A 323 -13.48 -8.99 5.81
N ILE A 324 -12.28 -9.44 5.43
CA ILE A 324 -11.57 -8.94 4.23
C ILE A 324 -12.03 -9.77 3.03
N VAL A 325 -12.68 -9.10 2.08
CA VAL A 325 -13.18 -9.67 0.84
C VAL A 325 -12.33 -9.13 -0.31
N GLN A 326 -11.63 -10.03 -1.00
CA GLN A 326 -10.90 -9.68 -2.21
C GLN A 326 -11.81 -9.83 -3.42
N VAL A 327 -11.82 -8.80 -4.25
CA VAL A 327 -12.57 -8.75 -5.50
C VAL A 327 -11.61 -8.29 -6.59
N GLU A 328 -11.58 -9.02 -7.70
CA GLU A 328 -10.77 -8.70 -8.87
C GLU A 328 -11.67 -8.45 -10.08
N ALA A 329 -11.31 -7.49 -10.92
CA ALA A 329 -11.88 -7.43 -12.26
C ALA A 329 -11.35 -8.61 -13.08
N VAL A 330 -12.21 -9.31 -13.81
CA VAL A 330 -11.80 -10.38 -14.71
C VAL A 330 -11.46 -9.77 -16.07
N PRO A 331 -10.19 -9.87 -16.52
CA PRO A 331 -9.75 -9.22 -17.76
C PRO A 331 -10.66 -9.52 -18.95
N GLU A 332 -11.05 -8.45 -19.65
CA GLU A 332 -11.86 -8.46 -20.88
C GLU A 332 -13.28 -9.01 -20.73
N LYS A 333 -13.73 -9.33 -19.51
CA LYS A 333 -15.06 -9.92 -19.27
C LYS A 333 -16.10 -8.93 -18.74
N MET A 334 -15.68 -7.74 -18.30
CA MET A 334 -16.54 -6.78 -17.59
C MET A 334 -17.31 -7.48 -16.45
N ALA A 335 -16.58 -8.22 -15.62
CA ALA A 335 -17.12 -9.00 -14.52
C ALA A 335 -16.17 -8.91 -13.33
N PHE A 336 -16.72 -9.04 -12.12
CA PHE A 336 -15.90 -9.33 -10.94
C PHE A 336 -15.66 -10.84 -10.84
N ASP A 337 -14.53 -11.27 -10.28
CA ASP A 337 -14.22 -12.70 -10.07
C ASP A 337 -15.20 -13.33 -9.05
N LEU A 338 -15.63 -12.54 -8.08
CA LEU A 338 -16.59 -12.90 -7.05
C LEU A 338 -17.99 -12.43 -7.48
N LYS A 339 -18.97 -13.33 -7.40
CA LYS A 339 -20.39 -13.04 -7.66
C LYS A 339 -21.16 -12.74 -6.39
N TRP A 340 -20.81 -13.38 -5.28
CA TRP A 340 -21.45 -13.09 -4.01
C TRP A 340 -20.62 -13.54 -2.80
N PHE A 341 -20.85 -12.90 -1.66
CA PHE A 341 -20.31 -13.26 -0.36
C PHE A 341 -21.29 -12.87 0.75
N ALA A 342 -21.16 -13.49 1.93
CA ALA A 342 -21.99 -13.17 3.08
C ALA A 342 -21.16 -12.43 4.15
N VAL A 343 -21.78 -11.48 4.85
CA VAL A 343 -21.21 -10.75 6.00
C VAL A 343 -22.23 -10.69 7.12
N GLU A 344 -21.76 -10.62 8.36
CA GLU A 344 -22.65 -10.44 9.52
C GLU A 344 -23.02 -8.97 9.71
N ALA A 345 -24.30 -8.71 10.00
CA ALA A 345 -24.85 -7.38 10.20
C ALA A 345 -24.08 -6.58 11.26
N GLY A 346 -23.73 -5.34 10.95
CA GLY A 346 -23.01 -4.44 11.84
C GLY A 346 -21.54 -4.80 12.11
N LYS A 347 -21.00 -5.88 11.54
CA LYS A 347 -19.57 -6.21 11.67
C LYS A 347 -18.72 -5.39 10.69
N PRO A 348 -17.45 -5.09 11.02
CA PRO A 348 -16.53 -4.45 10.09
C PRO A 348 -16.26 -5.33 8.86
N VAL A 349 -16.32 -4.71 7.68
CA VAL A 349 -16.05 -5.33 6.38
C VAL A 349 -15.00 -4.49 5.65
N GLN A 350 -14.05 -5.17 5.02
CA GLN A 350 -13.13 -4.57 4.07
C GLN A 350 -13.30 -5.22 2.70
N ILE A 351 -13.64 -4.45 1.67
CA ILE A 351 -13.60 -4.91 0.28
C ILE A 351 -12.34 -4.36 -0.36
N VAL A 352 -11.46 -5.23 -0.85
CA VAL A 352 -10.25 -4.85 -1.61
C VAL A 352 -10.51 -5.11 -3.08
N LEU A 353 -10.59 -4.06 -3.89
CA LEU A 353 -10.68 -4.17 -5.34
C LEU A 353 -9.28 -4.13 -5.96
N TYR A 354 -8.98 -5.09 -6.83
CA TYR A 354 -7.82 -5.07 -7.72
C TYR A 354 -8.27 -5.05 -9.18
N ASN A 355 -7.65 -4.19 -9.99
CA ASN A 355 -7.90 -4.13 -11.42
C ASN A 355 -6.70 -4.66 -12.25
N PRO A 356 -6.72 -5.93 -12.68
CA PRO A 356 -5.75 -6.45 -13.64
C PRO A 356 -6.12 -6.17 -15.11
N ASP A 357 -7.30 -5.58 -15.38
CA ASP A 357 -7.80 -5.29 -16.73
C ASP A 357 -7.22 -3.96 -17.25
N ALA A 358 -7.08 -3.86 -18.57
CA ALA A 358 -6.77 -2.61 -19.25
C ALA A 358 -7.93 -1.61 -19.17
N MET A 359 -9.17 -2.08 -19.06
CA MET A 359 -10.35 -1.25 -18.82
C MET A 359 -10.38 -0.73 -17.37
N SER A 360 -10.88 0.48 -17.18
CA SER A 360 -11.01 1.07 -15.84
C SER A 360 -12.23 0.54 -15.12
N HIS A 361 -12.08 0.27 -13.82
CA HIS A 361 -13.15 -0.28 -12.98
C HIS A 361 -13.24 0.42 -11.63
N ASN A 362 -14.46 0.52 -11.11
CA ASN A 362 -14.76 0.94 -9.75
C ASN A 362 -15.68 -0.10 -9.10
N LEU A 363 -15.88 -0.01 -7.79
CA LEU A 363 -16.85 -0.81 -7.06
C LEU A 363 -17.63 0.09 -6.10
N LEU A 364 -18.96 0.06 -6.25
CA LEU A 364 -19.91 0.72 -5.37
C LEU A 364 -20.70 -0.34 -4.62
N VAL A 365 -20.92 -0.14 -3.33
CA VAL A 365 -21.93 -0.90 -2.55
C VAL A 365 -23.19 -0.06 -2.48
N ILE A 366 -24.31 -0.63 -2.93
CA ILE A 366 -25.59 0.08 -3.06
C ILE A 366 -26.71 -0.62 -2.30
N THR A 367 -27.77 0.12 -1.98
CA THR A 367 -28.94 -0.42 -1.26
C THR A 367 -29.68 -1.48 -2.08
N PRO A 368 -30.40 -2.43 -1.44
CA PRO A 368 -31.16 -3.46 -2.14
C PRO A 368 -32.16 -2.86 -3.13
N GLY A 369 -32.27 -3.44 -4.33
CA GLY A 369 -33.21 -3.01 -5.37
C GLY A 369 -32.82 -1.75 -6.16
N SER A 370 -31.67 -1.11 -5.87
CA SER A 370 -31.27 0.16 -6.50
C SER A 370 -30.40 0.03 -7.76
N LEU A 371 -30.04 -1.20 -8.18
CA LEU A 371 -29.06 -1.44 -9.25
C LEU A 371 -29.37 -0.68 -10.55
N GLN A 372 -30.61 -0.76 -11.04
CA GLN A 372 -30.98 -0.15 -12.31
C GLN A 372 -30.92 1.39 -12.24
N GLU A 373 -31.39 1.99 -11.14
CA GLU A 373 -31.41 3.44 -10.95
C GLU A 373 -29.99 3.99 -10.86
N VAL A 374 -29.15 3.40 -10.00
CA VAL A 374 -27.76 3.84 -9.80
C VAL A 374 -26.95 3.62 -11.09
N GLY A 375 -27.08 2.45 -11.72
CA GLY A 375 -26.35 2.12 -12.94
C GLY A 375 -26.71 3.02 -14.12
N THR A 376 -28.00 3.30 -14.32
CA THR A 376 -28.47 4.21 -15.37
C THR A 376 -27.99 5.64 -15.13
N THR A 377 -28.13 6.13 -13.90
CA THR A 377 -27.66 7.48 -13.53
C THR A 377 -26.16 7.62 -13.78
N ALA A 378 -25.35 6.68 -13.28
CA ALA A 378 -23.91 6.71 -13.44
C ALA A 378 -23.46 6.65 -14.91
N SER A 379 -24.16 5.86 -15.74
CA SER A 379 -23.86 5.73 -17.17
C SER A 379 -24.05 7.03 -17.97
N THR A 380 -24.83 7.97 -17.44
CA THR A 380 -25.09 9.28 -18.06
C THR A 380 -24.22 10.41 -17.51
N MET A 381 -23.39 10.13 -16.50
CA MET A 381 -22.55 11.15 -15.88
C MET A 381 -21.38 11.55 -16.80
N PRO A 382 -21.10 12.85 -16.98
CA PRO A 382 -19.86 13.29 -17.60
C PRO A 382 -18.68 13.04 -16.66
N LEU A 383 -17.46 13.02 -17.22
CA LEU A 383 -16.25 13.06 -16.39
C LEU A 383 -16.24 14.37 -15.58
N PRO A 384 -16.03 14.30 -14.25
CA PRO A 384 -16.03 15.49 -13.42
C PRO A 384 -14.81 16.37 -13.69
N ALA A 385 -15.01 17.70 -13.65
CA ALA A 385 -13.92 18.66 -13.75
C ALA A 385 -13.17 18.86 -12.42
N ASP A 386 -13.85 18.66 -11.28
CA ASP A 386 -13.23 18.71 -9.95
C ASP A 386 -12.57 17.36 -9.64
N PRO A 387 -11.24 17.31 -9.43
CA PRO A 387 -10.53 16.07 -9.09
C PRO A 387 -10.97 15.43 -7.76
N LYS A 388 -11.72 16.15 -6.91
CA LYS A 388 -12.28 15.60 -5.66
C LYS A 388 -13.53 14.75 -5.90
N VAL A 389 -14.21 14.92 -7.04
CA VAL A 389 -15.41 14.17 -7.39
C VAL A 389 -15.00 12.85 -8.03
N LYS A 390 -15.44 11.73 -7.46
CA LYS A 390 -15.15 10.40 -8.00
C LYS A 390 -15.90 10.19 -9.33
N PRO A 391 -15.22 9.84 -10.43
CA PRO A 391 -15.88 9.55 -11.70
C PRO A 391 -16.91 8.43 -11.57
N TYR A 392 -18.07 8.61 -12.20
CA TYR A 392 -19.15 7.61 -12.31
C TYR A 392 -19.72 7.12 -10.98
N VAL A 393 -19.62 7.93 -9.92
CA VAL A 393 -20.27 7.65 -8.62
C VAL A 393 -21.41 8.66 -8.44
N PRO A 394 -22.69 8.27 -8.58
CA PRO A 394 -23.81 9.19 -8.38
C PRO A 394 -23.83 9.74 -6.95
N ASP A 395 -24.12 11.04 -6.82
CA ASP A 395 -24.42 11.65 -5.52
C ASP A 395 -25.85 11.28 -5.12
N SER A 396 -26.00 10.13 -4.47
CA SER A 396 -27.28 9.54 -4.12
C SER A 396 -27.18 8.79 -2.79
N PRO A 397 -28.22 8.86 -1.92
CA PRO A 397 -28.27 8.07 -0.68
C PRO A 397 -28.34 6.56 -0.93
N LEU A 398 -28.59 6.12 -2.17
CA LEU A 398 -28.57 4.72 -2.57
C LEU A 398 -27.14 4.15 -2.65
N VAL A 399 -26.13 5.02 -2.79
CA VAL A 399 -24.72 4.64 -2.80
C VAL A 399 -24.17 4.70 -1.38
N LEU A 400 -23.88 3.54 -0.79
CA LEU A 400 -23.39 3.43 0.58
C LEU A 400 -21.88 3.66 0.64
N HIS A 401 -21.13 3.02 -0.26
CA HIS A 401 -19.67 3.08 -0.33
C HIS A 401 -19.20 3.01 -1.78
N ALA A 402 -18.06 3.62 -2.09
CA ALA A 402 -17.52 3.64 -3.45
C ALA A 402 -15.99 3.75 -3.47
N THR A 403 -15.32 2.92 -4.27
CA THR A 403 -13.88 3.08 -4.52
C THR A 403 -13.64 4.28 -5.43
N ARG A 404 -12.37 4.68 -5.60
CA ARG A 404 -11.98 5.46 -6.78
C ARG A 404 -12.10 4.60 -8.05
N LEU A 405 -12.02 5.25 -9.22
CA LEU A 405 -11.86 4.56 -10.49
C LEU A 405 -10.41 4.06 -10.59
N LEU A 406 -10.23 2.77 -10.82
CA LEU A 406 -8.93 2.10 -10.88
C LEU A 406 -8.51 1.88 -12.32
N ALA A 407 -7.31 2.34 -12.66
CA ALA A 407 -6.60 1.97 -13.87
C ALA A 407 -5.97 0.57 -13.74
N TRP A 408 -5.32 0.13 -14.81
CA TRP A 408 -4.60 -1.14 -14.85
C TRP A 408 -3.54 -1.24 -13.75
N GLY A 409 -3.51 -2.38 -13.07
CA GLY A 409 -2.56 -2.68 -12.00
C GLY A 409 -2.89 -2.03 -10.65
N GLU A 410 -3.92 -1.18 -10.59
CA GLU A 410 -4.25 -0.44 -9.37
C GLU A 410 -5.12 -1.23 -8.38
N ARG A 411 -5.05 -0.81 -7.12
CA ARG A 411 -5.88 -1.32 -6.01
C ARG A 411 -6.51 -0.18 -5.22
N ASP A 412 -7.68 -0.45 -4.65
CA ASP A 412 -8.33 0.41 -3.65
C ASP A 412 -9.14 -0.42 -2.65
N ARG A 413 -9.51 0.18 -1.51
CA ARG A 413 -10.16 -0.51 -0.39
C ARG A 413 -11.36 0.27 0.12
N LEU A 414 -12.45 -0.44 0.38
CA LEU A 414 -13.59 0.06 1.15
C LEU A 414 -13.55 -0.52 2.54
N ASN A 415 -13.64 0.34 3.55
CA ASN A 415 -13.68 -0.02 4.95
C ASN A 415 -14.98 0.53 5.54
N PHE A 416 -15.87 -0.34 5.99
CA PHE A 416 -17.17 0.06 6.50
C PHE A 416 -17.73 -0.98 7.48
N ALA A 417 -18.74 -0.61 8.26
CA ALA A 417 -19.55 -1.58 8.98
C ALA A 417 -20.64 -2.11 8.05
N ALA A 418 -20.80 -3.43 7.96
CA ALA A 418 -21.91 -4.04 7.25
C ALA A 418 -23.23 -3.39 7.69
N PRO A 419 -24.17 -3.14 6.77
CA PRO A 419 -25.50 -2.66 7.12
C PRO A 419 -26.11 -3.45 8.28
N LYS A 420 -26.89 -2.77 9.14
CA LYS A 420 -27.52 -3.44 10.28
C LYS A 420 -28.75 -4.26 9.87
N ASP A 421 -29.36 -3.90 8.74
CA ASP A 421 -30.51 -4.60 8.20
C ASP A 421 -30.02 -5.77 7.33
N PRO A 422 -30.37 -7.02 7.66
CA PRO A 422 -30.07 -8.17 6.81
C PRO A 422 -30.74 -8.04 5.44
N GLY A 423 -30.04 -8.46 4.39
CA GLY A 423 -30.56 -8.37 3.02
C GLY A 423 -29.49 -8.55 1.94
N GLU A 424 -29.93 -8.52 0.69
CA GLU A 424 -29.06 -8.63 -0.49
C GLU A 424 -28.65 -7.23 -0.98
N TYR A 425 -27.46 -6.78 -0.56
CA TYR A 425 -26.87 -5.53 -1.02
C TYR A 425 -26.04 -5.80 -2.28
N VAL A 426 -26.11 -4.92 -3.27
CA VAL A 426 -25.39 -5.13 -4.53
C VAL A 426 -24.05 -4.41 -4.47
N TYR A 427 -22.98 -5.06 -4.92
CA TYR A 427 -21.76 -4.36 -5.30
C TYR A 427 -21.63 -4.33 -6.82
N VAL A 428 -21.33 -3.18 -7.40
CA VAL A 428 -21.44 -2.94 -8.84
C VAL A 428 -20.33 -2.03 -9.36
N CYS A 429 -19.85 -2.31 -10.57
CA CYS A 429 -19.06 -1.37 -11.34
C CYS A 429 -19.98 -0.46 -12.14
N THR A 430 -19.84 0.85 -11.96
CA THR A 430 -20.64 1.87 -12.60
C THR A 430 -19.89 2.66 -13.68
N PHE A 431 -18.68 2.22 -14.04
CA PHE A 431 -18.05 2.69 -15.28
C PHE A 431 -19.03 2.48 -16.45
N PRO A 432 -19.15 3.44 -17.39
CA PRO A 432 -20.27 3.48 -18.33
C PRO A 432 -20.53 2.15 -19.03
N GLY A 433 -21.76 1.63 -18.86
CA GLY A 433 -22.20 0.36 -19.46
C GLY A 433 -21.83 -0.92 -18.70
N HIS A 434 -20.96 -0.88 -17.68
CA HIS A 434 -20.52 -2.10 -16.98
C HIS A 434 -21.58 -2.67 -16.04
N TRP A 435 -22.41 -1.82 -15.43
CA TRP A 435 -23.37 -2.19 -14.38
C TRP A 435 -24.38 -3.28 -14.79
N VAL A 436 -24.59 -3.49 -16.10
CA VAL A 436 -25.51 -4.49 -16.65
C VAL A 436 -25.03 -5.94 -16.47
N ARG A 437 -23.75 -6.15 -16.15
CA ARG A 437 -23.16 -7.49 -15.93
C ARG A 437 -22.02 -7.54 -14.91
N MET A 438 -21.43 -6.39 -14.57
CA MET A 438 -20.33 -6.28 -13.63
C MET A 438 -20.85 -5.94 -12.23
N TYR A 439 -21.50 -6.93 -11.61
CA TYR A 439 -22.05 -6.81 -10.27
C TYR A 439 -21.95 -8.14 -9.51
N GLY A 440 -22.20 -8.06 -8.21
CA GLY A 440 -22.43 -9.20 -7.35
C GLY A 440 -23.23 -8.81 -6.11
N VAL A 441 -23.47 -9.77 -5.22
CA VAL A 441 -24.26 -9.59 -4.00
C VAL A 441 -23.43 -9.75 -2.74
N MET A 442 -23.45 -8.72 -1.89
CA MET A 442 -23.08 -8.81 -0.47
C MET A 442 -24.33 -9.16 0.32
N LEU A 443 -24.43 -10.41 0.73
CA LEU A 443 -25.52 -10.91 1.58
C LEU A 443 -25.23 -10.53 3.04
N VAL A 444 -26.04 -9.67 3.63
CA VAL A 444 -25.95 -9.32 5.05
C VAL A 444 -26.86 -10.25 5.84
N VAL A 445 -26.30 -10.98 6.80
CA VAL A 445 -27.00 -11.95 7.65
C VAL A 445 -26.92 -11.58 9.13
N ASN A 446 -27.85 -12.06 9.95
CA ASN A 446 -27.83 -11.81 11.40
C ASN A 446 -26.68 -12.52 12.12
N ASP A 447 -26.33 -13.73 11.66
CA ASP A 447 -25.31 -14.58 12.25
C ASP A 447 -24.60 -15.32 11.11
N LEU A 448 -23.32 -14.99 10.89
CA LEU A 448 -22.56 -15.54 9.77
C LEU A 448 -22.22 -17.02 10.00
N GLU A 449 -21.98 -17.45 11.24
CA GLU A 449 -21.66 -18.84 11.56
C GLU A 449 -22.87 -19.75 11.32
N ALA A 450 -24.06 -19.31 11.77
CA ALA A 450 -25.31 -20.02 11.52
C ALA A 450 -25.64 -20.10 10.02
N TRP A 451 -25.40 -19.00 9.27
CA TRP A 451 -25.57 -19.01 7.82
C TRP A 451 -24.55 -19.92 7.13
N GLU A 452 -23.29 -19.94 7.56
CA GLU A 452 -22.26 -20.82 6.99
C GLU A 452 -22.61 -22.31 7.18
N ALA A 453 -23.28 -22.67 8.28
CA ALA A 453 -23.76 -24.01 8.53
C ALA A 453 -24.96 -24.40 7.64
N ASN A 454 -25.72 -23.43 7.13
CA ASN A 454 -26.88 -23.64 6.27
C ASN A 454 -26.94 -22.62 5.12
N ARG A 455 -25.95 -22.70 4.23
CA ARG A 455 -25.72 -21.69 3.18
C ARG A 455 -26.90 -21.58 2.24
N THR A 456 -27.39 -20.35 2.08
CA THR A 456 -28.31 -19.96 1.02
C THR A 456 -27.57 -19.20 -0.07
N VAL A 457 -28.00 -19.38 -1.32
CA VAL A 457 -27.44 -18.66 -2.46
C VAL A 457 -28.32 -17.44 -2.73
N PRO A 458 -27.74 -16.21 -2.81
CA PRO A 458 -28.52 -15.02 -3.10
C PRO A 458 -29.02 -15.01 -4.56
N ASN A 459 -30.04 -14.21 -4.81
CA ASN A 459 -30.56 -14.02 -6.15
C ASN A 459 -29.70 -13.05 -6.96
N ASP A 460 -29.58 -13.31 -8.25
CA ASP A 460 -29.00 -12.39 -9.21
C ASP A 460 -29.95 -11.19 -9.37
N PRO A 461 -29.48 -9.95 -9.12
CA PRO A 461 -30.32 -8.75 -9.15
C PRO A 461 -31.00 -8.44 -10.49
N MET A 462 -30.50 -8.97 -11.60
CA MET A 462 -31.06 -8.74 -12.95
C MET A 462 -32.06 -9.83 -13.34
N THR A 463 -31.84 -11.08 -12.93
CA THR A 463 -32.69 -12.21 -13.33
C THR A 463 -33.69 -12.63 -12.26
N GLY A 464 -33.45 -12.27 -11.00
CA GLY A 464 -34.23 -12.74 -9.84
C GLY A 464 -34.05 -14.22 -9.53
N GLN A 465 -33.12 -14.93 -10.19
CA GLN A 465 -32.82 -16.34 -9.95
C GLN A 465 -31.56 -16.49 -9.09
N PRO A 466 -31.43 -17.56 -8.29
CA PRO A 466 -30.21 -17.82 -7.54
C PRO A 466 -28.97 -17.86 -8.44
N PHE A 467 -27.84 -17.31 -7.97
CA PHE A 467 -26.58 -17.43 -8.70
C PHE A 467 -26.21 -18.90 -8.92
N THR A 468 -25.69 -19.23 -10.10
CA THR A 468 -25.24 -20.59 -10.43
C THR A 468 -23.88 -20.94 -9.83
N SER A 469 -23.10 -19.92 -9.46
CA SER A 469 -21.75 -20.08 -8.89
C SER A 469 -21.40 -18.88 -8.00
N GLN A 470 -20.50 -19.10 -7.03
CA GLN A 470 -19.97 -18.01 -6.19
C GLN A 470 -18.90 -17.19 -6.90
N LYS A 471 -18.23 -17.77 -7.89
CA LYS A 471 -17.19 -17.12 -8.70
C LYS A 471 -17.49 -17.21 -10.19
N ASN A 472 -16.95 -16.27 -10.95
CA ASN A 472 -17.03 -16.24 -12.42
C ASN A 472 -15.97 -17.08 -13.12
#